data_AF-A0A7V9BFN1-F1
#
_entry.id   AF-A0A7V9BFN1-F1
#
_cell.length_a   1.000
_cell.length_b   1.000
_cell.length_c   1.000
_cell.angle_alpha   90.00
_cell.angle_beta   90.00
_cell.angle_gamma   90.00
#
_symmetry.space_group_name_H-M   'P 1'
#
loop_
_entity.id
_entity.type
_entity.pdbx_description
1 polymer ?
#
loop_
_entity_poly.entity_id
_entity_poly.type
_entity_poly.pdbx_seq_one_letter_code
_entity_poly.pdbx_strand_id
1 'polypeptide(L)' 'MSGKETEDALGRAEELLERLRATREELERLAAAENAEAAIDVLGELAELAKEVESELAKARARAEAPPA' A
#
# COMPACT_ATOMS: atom_id res chain seq x y z
N MET A 1 -22.38 -5.53 11.62
CA MET A 1 -21.37 -6.07 10.67
C MET A 1 -20.39 -5.01 10.18
N SER A 2 -20.73 -3.71 10.19
CA SER A 2 -19.87 -2.60 9.70
C SER A 2 -18.48 -2.43 10.35
N GLY A 3 -18.32 -2.81 11.63
CA GLY A 3 -17.04 -2.63 12.35
C GLY A 3 -15.93 -3.58 11.86
N LYS A 4 -16.26 -4.87 11.69
CA LYS A 4 -15.31 -5.90 11.26
C LYS A 4 -14.75 -5.65 9.86
N GLU A 5 -15.59 -5.18 8.93
CA GLU A 5 -15.17 -4.87 7.56
C GLU A 5 -14.25 -3.64 7.50
N THR A 6 -14.36 -2.71 8.45
CA THR A 6 -13.46 -1.56 8.54
C THR A 6 -12.11 -1.96 9.11
N GLU A 7 -12.11 -2.81 10.15
CA GLU A 7 -10.89 -3.39 10.73
C GLU A 7 -10.13 -4.24 9.70
N ASP A 8 -10.83 -5.05 8.90
CA ASP A 8 -10.22 -5.85 7.83
C ASP A 8 -9.58 -4.97 6.73
N ALA A 9 -10.20 -3.82 6.39
CA ALA A 9 -9.64 -2.89 5.40
C ALA A 9 -8.41 -2.15 5.94
N LEU A 10 -8.42 -1.78 7.22
CA LEU A 10 -7.26 -1.16 7.86
C LEU A 10 -6.09 -2.14 7.97
N GLY A 11 -6.34 -3.39 8.37
CA GLY A 11 -5.31 -4.43 8.43
C GLY A 11 -4.64 -4.67 7.07
N ARG A 12 -5.43 -4.71 5.98
CA ARG A 12 -4.87 -4.78 4.62
C ARG A 12 -4.03 -3.56 4.25
N ALA A 13 -4.46 -2.36 4.63
CA ALA A 13 -3.66 -1.16 4.41
C ALA A 13 -2.32 -1.20 5.17
N GLU A 14 -2.30 -1.74 6.39
CA GLU A 14 -1.08 -1.93 7.17
C GLU A 14 -0.11 -2.93 6.52
N GLU A 15 -0.61 -4.08 6.04
CA GLU A 15 0.17 -5.07 5.28
C GLU A 15 0.77 -4.47 4.00
N LEU A 16 -0.04 -3.69 3.25
CA LEU A 16 0.42 -3.02 2.05
C LEU A 16 1.48 -1.95 2.36
N LEU A 17 1.36 -1.24 3.48
CA LEU A 17 2.37 -0.28 3.94
C LEU A 17 3.69 -0.96 4.35
N GLU A 18 3.63 -2.15 4.95
CA GLU A 18 4.83 -2.95 5.23
C GLU A 18 5.54 -3.38 3.95
N ARG A 19 4.78 -3.87 2.97
CA ARG A 19 5.31 -4.20 1.64
C ARG A 19 5.95 -2.99 0.97
N LEU A 20 5.26 -1.84 0.96
CA LEU A 20 5.77 -0.59 0.40
C LEU A 20 7.11 -0.17 1.05
N ARG A 21 7.23 -0.32 2.37
CA ARG A 21 8.49 -0.04 3.08
C ARG A 21 9.62 -0.97 2.63
N ALA A 22 9.36 -2.27 2.56
CA ALA A 22 10.35 -3.25 2.11
C ALA A 22 10.80 -3.01 0.66
N THR A 23 9.86 -2.72 -0.24
CA THR A 23 10.14 -2.41 -1.65
C THR A 23 10.94 -1.11 -1.78
N ARG A 24 10.69 -0.10 -0.93
CA ARG A 24 11.50 1.12 -0.89
C ARG A 24 12.93 0.84 -0.43
N GLU A 25 13.12 0.01 0.59
CA GLU A 25 14.46 -0.39 1.04
C GLU A 25 15.23 -1.15 -0.05
N GLU A 26 14.52 -1.95 -0.88
CA GLU A 26 15.14 -2.58 -2.05
C GLU A 26 15.56 -1.53 -3.09
N LEU A 27 14.72 -0.53 -3.36
CA LEU A 27 15.09 0.56 -4.26
C LEU A 27 16.35 1.29 -3.79
N GLU A 28 16.46 1.55 -2.48
CA GLU A 28 17.63 2.18 -1.87
C GLU A 28 18.90 1.33 -2.07
N ARG A 29 18.79 -0.01 -1.93
CA ARG A 29 19.89 -0.95 -2.19
C ARG A 29 20.30 -0.95 -3.67
N LEU A 30 19.33 -0.99 -4.59
CA LEU A 30 19.58 -0.99 -6.03
C LEU A 30 20.21 0.32 -6.51
N ALA A 31 19.75 1.45 -5.96
CA ALA A 31 20.34 2.76 -6.23
C ALA A 31 21.79 2.83 -5.76
N ALA A 32 22.10 2.31 -4.56
CA ALA A 32 23.46 2.25 -4.04
C ALA A 32 24.37 1.31 -4.87
N ALA A 33 23.79 0.30 -5.53
CA ALA A 33 24.48 -0.60 -6.43
C ALA A 33 24.56 -0.09 -7.89
N GLU A 34 24.09 1.13 -8.16
CA GLU A 34 24.00 1.74 -9.51
C GLU A 34 23.23 0.87 -10.53
N ASN A 35 22.32 0.01 -10.05
CA ASN A 35 21.53 -0.87 -10.89
C ASN A 35 20.22 -0.18 -11.33
N ALA A 36 20.34 0.69 -12.33
CA ALA A 36 19.23 1.51 -12.82
C ALA A 36 18.08 0.69 -13.45
N GLU A 37 18.38 -0.42 -14.12
CA GLU A 37 17.36 -1.25 -14.79
C GLU A 37 16.44 -1.91 -13.77
N ALA A 38 17.01 -2.58 -12.77
CA ALA A 38 16.22 -3.18 -11.68
C ALA A 38 15.50 -2.12 -10.83
N ALA A 39 16.10 -0.93 -10.66
CA ALA A 39 15.46 0.17 -9.94
C ALA A 39 14.18 0.66 -10.62
N ILE A 40 14.11 0.64 -11.97
CA ILE A 40 12.91 1.00 -12.73
C ILE A 40 11.77 0.01 -12.45
N ASP A 41 12.07 -1.29 -12.43
CA ASP A 41 11.07 -2.32 -12.13
C ASP A 41 10.50 -2.16 -10.71
N VAL A 42 11.38 -1.92 -9.74
CA VAL A 42 10.98 -1.68 -8.34
C VAL A 42 10.17 -0.40 -8.18
N LEU A 43 10.48 0.66 -8.93
CA LEU A 43 9.66 1.87 -8.97
C LEU A 43 8.25 1.60 -9.53
N GLY A 44 8.14 0.71 -10.51
CA GLY A 44 6.85 0.21 -11.00
C GLY A 44 6.04 -0.50 -9.92
N GLU A 45 6.67 -1.41 -9.17
CA GLU A 45 6.04 -2.11 -8.05
C GLU A 45 5.59 -1.13 -6.95
N LEU A 46 6.43 -0.14 -6.60
CA LEU A 46 6.07 0.90 -5.64
C LEU A 46 4.83 1.70 -6.07
N ALA A 47 4.70 2.01 -7.35
CA ALA A 47 3.55 2.74 -7.88
C ALA A 47 2.26 1.92 -7.77
N GLU A 48 2.30 0.61 -8.02
CA GLU A 48 1.13 -0.26 -7.85
C GLU A 48 0.77 -0.44 -6.37
N LEU A 49 1.75 -0.66 -5.49
CA LEU A 49 1.52 -0.73 -4.04
C LEU A 49 0.88 0.55 -3.51
N ALA A 50 1.32 1.73 -3.96
CA ALA A 50 0.73 3.00 -3.56
C ALA A 50 -0.76 3.10 -3.95
N LYS A 51 -1.12 2.68 -5.18
CA LYS A 51 -2.52 2.66 -5.64
C LYS A 51 -3.38 1.70 -4.80
N GLU A 52 -2.84 0.53 -4.45
CA GLU A 52 -3.54 -0.44 -3.60
C GLU A 52 -3.81 0.14 -2.21
N VAL A 53 -2.82 0.80 -1.59
CA VAL A 53 -2.97 1.49 -0.30
C VAL A 53 -4.06 2.56 -0.38
N GLU A 54 -4.00 3.43 -1.40
CA GLU A 54 -5.02 4.47 -1.60
C GLU A 54 -6.43 3.89 -1.74
N SER A 55 -6.57 2.78 -2.47
CA SER A 55 -7.85 2.06 -2.62
C SER A 55 -8.39 1.53 -1.29
N GLU A 56 -7.57 0.86 -0.48
CA GLU A 56 -8.03 0.33 0.81
C GLU A 56 -8.39 1.46 1.79
N LEU A 57 -7.61 2.54 1.82
CA LEU A 57 -7.92 3.72 2.63
C LEU A 57 -9.23 4.40 2.18
N ALA A 58 -9.47 4.51 0.88
CA ALA A 58 -10.72 5.06 0.34
C ALA A 58 -11.93 4.19 0.74
N LYS A 59 -11.80 2.85 0.68
CA LYS A 59 -12.83 1.92 1.15
C LYS A 59 -13.11 2.07 2.64
N ALA A 60 -12.06 2.16 3.46
CA ALA A 60 -12.19 2.35 4.90
C ALA A 60 -12.92 3.67 5.22
N ARG A 61 -12.58 4.76 4.54
CA ARG A 61 -13.26 6.06 4.69
C ARG A 61 -14.73 6.00 4.30
N ALA A 62 -15.04 5.47 3.13
CA ALA A 62 -16.42 5.36 2.65
C ALA A 62 -17.31 4.54 3.61
N ARG A 63 -16.75 3.50 4.23
CA ARG A 63 -17.45 2.68 5.24
C ARG A 63 -17.66 3.41 6.57
N ALA A 64 -16.70 4.24 6.99
CA ALA A 64 -16.81 5.05 8.19
C ALA A 64 -17.84 6.19 8.04
N GLU A 65 -17.98 6.73 6.83
CA GLU A 65 -18.90 7.83 6.51
C GLU A 65 -20.32 7.36 6.16
N ALA A 66 -20.53 6.06 5.90
CA ALA A 66 -21.84 5.52 5.61
C ALA A 66 -22.75 5.55 6.85
N PRO A 67 -23.94 6.20 6.80
CA PRO A 67 -24.88 6.16 7.90
C PRO A 67 -25.37 4.73 8.15
N PRO A 68 -25.65 4.33 9.40
CA PRO A 68 -26.27 3.04 9.69
C PRO A 68 -27.64 2.98 9.00
N ALA A 69 -27.86 1.92 8.21
CA ALA A 69 -29.14 1.61 7.58
C ALA A 69 -30.19 1.18 8.61
#